data_AF-A0A934Y258-F1
#
_entry.id   AF-A0A934Y258-F1
#
_cell.length_a   1.000
_cell.length_b   1.000
_cell.length_c   1.000
_cell.angle_alpha   90.00
_cell.angle_beta   90.00
_cell.angle_gamma   90.00
#
_symmetry.space_group_name_H-M   'P 1'
#
loop_
_entity.id
_entity.type
_entity.pdbx_description
1 polymer ?
#
loop_
_entity_poly.entity_id
_entity_poly.type
_entity_poly.pdbx_seq_one_letter_code
_entity_poly.pdbx_strand_id
1 'polypeptide(L)'
;MKRVVVLLAALVLGGWWYLAGLRSMQQRDAAEGRPELSDSERQIGAKDDESNSRAPLPIGGTLPSHNNSQIDPSYFLKGRPNEAVHLGTRPEPGSMALELPAAPEKKRYPGELEARTPEEAVWLDRHGYPTQEELDSLDAMTEMELAEQAARGDLAAMGMLGEKQLRQEKIVEGQSNLNEAAMLGSIWAILTLADWQKRGGNTIAALELYQLAALRGDWASPPLHMQTGLRKEIKTAELYFTPGNVAMLYANMQRLRALRGLPPLGIDTRPNVFNRPGGGDPIGVYPRQRAK
;
A
#
# COMPACT_ATOMS: atom_id res chain seq x y z
N MET A 1 -47.27 -31.37 -23.59
CA MET A 1 -47.88 -30.03 -23.74
C MET A 1 -47.60 -29.06 -22.57
N LYS A 2 -47.56 -29.51 -21.30
CA LYS A 2 -47.37 -28.59 -20.14
C LYS A 2 -46.00 -27.89 -20.03
N ARG A 3 -44.93 -28.40 -20.67
CA ARG A 3 -43.59 -27.80 -20.61
C ARG A 3 -43.36 -26.65 -21.61
N VAL A 4 -44.16 -26.57 -22.68
CA VAL A 4 -44.03 -25.51 -23.70
C VAL A 4 -44.69 -24.21 -23.24
N VAL A 5 -45.75 -24.30 -22.42
CA VAL A 5 -46.48 -23.13 -21.89
C VAL A 5 -45.65 -22.35 -20.86
N VAL A 6 -44.81 -23.03 -20.08
CA VAL A 6 -43.95 -22.39 -19.06
C VAL A 6 -42.79 -21.61 -19.69
N LEU A 7 -42.24 -22.08 -20.81
CA LEU A 7 -41.18 -21.37 -21.54
C LEU A 7 -41.68 -20.10 -22.25
N LEU A 8 -42.92 -20.12 -22.76
CA LEU A 8 -43.52 -18.93 -23.36
C LEU A 8 -43.86 -17.86 -22.33
N ALA A 9 -44.27 -18.22 -21.11
CA ALA A 9 -44.54 -17.26 -20.05
C ALA A 9 -43.26 -16.53 -19.56
N ALA A 10 -42.12 -17.24 -19.51
CA ALA A 10 -40.83 -16.64 -19.10
C ALA A 10 -40.29 -15.63 -20.13
N LEU A 11 -40.50 -15.87 -21.43
CA LEU A 11 -40.06 -14.96 -22.49
C LEU A 11 -40.87 -13.65 -22.54
N VAL A 12 -42.17 -13.71 -22.23
CA VAL A 12 -43.03 -12.51 -22.20
C VAL A 12 -42.70 -11.61 -21.00
N LEU A 13 -42.38 -12.20 -19.85
CA LEU A 13 -41.97 -11.43 -18.65
C LEU A 13 -40.57 -10.82 -18.79
N GLY A 14 -39.62 -11.52 -19.42
CA GLY A 14 -38.28 -11.00 -19.68
C GLY A 14 -38.26 -9.83 -20.69
N GLY A 15 -39.09 -9.90 -21.73
CA GLY A 15 -39.20 -8.83 -22.73
C GLY A 15 -39.79 -7.52 -22.17
N TRP A 16 -40.70 -7.61 -21.20
CA TRP A 16 -41.31 -6.42 -20.59
C TRP A 16 -40.34 -5.64 -19.70
N TRP A 17 -39.45 -6.33 -18.96
CA TRP A 17 -38.40 -5.68 -18.16
C TRP A 17 -37.32 -5.03 -19.03
N TYR A 18 -36.97 -5.63 -20.16
CA TYR A 18 -35.98 -5.07 -21.08
C TYR A 18 -36.48 -3.77 -21.73
N LEU A 19 -37.75 -3.72 -22.14
CA LEU A 19 -38.36 -2.51 -22.72
C LEU A 19 -38.58 -1.39 -21.69
N ALA A 20 -38.83 -1.71 -20.42
CA ALA A 20 -38.93 -0.72 -19.35
C ALA A 20 -37.57 -0.07 -19.02
N GLY A 21 -36.48 -0.84 -19.05
CA GLY A 21 -35.12 -0.32 -18.83
C GLY A 21 -34.62 0.63 -19.92
N LEU A 22 -34.98 0.37 -21.18
CA LEU A 22 -34.60 1.24 -22.31
C LEU A 22 -35.30 2.61 -22.27
N ARG A 23 -36.53 2.70 -21.75
CA ARG A 23 -37.24 3.98 -21.58
C ARG A 23 -36.67 4.86 -20.47
N SER A 24 -36.07 4.29 -19.41
CA SER A 24 -35.48 5.09 -18.34
C SER A 24 -34.13 5.72 -18.72
N MET A 25 -33.43 5.15 -19.71
CA MET A 25 -32.18 5.75 -20.22
C MET A 25 -32.44 6.95 -21.12
N GLN A 26 -33.46 6.90 -22.00
CA GLN A 26 -33.80 8.05 -22.86
C GLN A 26 -34.31 9.29 -22.08
N GLN A 27 -34.83 9.13 -20.87
CA GLN A 27 -35.26 10.27 -20.04
C GLN A 27 -34.09 10.95 -19.30
N ARG A 28 -32.94 10.30 -19.12
CA ARG A 28 -31.78 10.93 -18.47
C ARG A 28 -30.99 11.83 -19.42
N ASP A 29 -30.94 11.50 -20.70
CA ASP A 29 -30.22 12.29 -21.70
C ASP A 29 -30.95 13.58 -22.11
N ALA A 30 -32.22 13.75 -21.70
CA ALA A 30 -33.01 14.95 -21.98
C ALA A 30 -32.98 16.01 -20.85
N ALA A 31 -32.31 15.74 -19.73
CA ALA A 31 -32.32 16.61 -18.54
C ALA A 31 -31.01 17.38 -18.27
N GLU A 32 -29.95 17.16 -19.05
CA GLU A 32 -28.69 17.92 -18.91
C GLU A 32 -28.61 19.04 -19.96
N GLY A 33 -29.39 20.10 -19.70
CA GLY A 33 -29.18 21.41 -20.31
C GLY A 33 -27.87 22.03 -19.83
N ARG A 34 -27.00 22.36 -20.78
CA ARG A 34 -25.75 23.13 -20.60
C ARG A 34 -25.99 24.42 -19.80
N PRO A 35 -25.12 24.79 -18.84
CA PRO A 35 -25.00 26.18 -18.44
C PRO A 35 -24.02 26.88 -19.38
N GLU A 36 -24.53 27.91 -20.06
CA GLU A 36 -23.77 28.91 -20.79
C GLU A 36 -22.80 29.65 -19.86
N LEU A 37 -21.62 29.94 -20.40
CA LEU A 37 -20.74 31.00 -19.90
C LEU A 37 -21.45 32.35 -20.06
N SER A 38 -21.58 33.10 -18.98
CA SER A 38 -21.79 34.55 -19.07
C SER A 38 -20.78 35.29 -18.19
N ASP A 39 -19.91 36.03 -18.86
CA ASP A 39 -19.20 37.16 -18.29
C ASP A 39 -20.23 38.16 -17.76
N SER A 40 -20.24 38.39 -16.45
CA SER A 40 -20.69 39.68 -15.91
C SER A 40 -19.76 40.15 -14.81
N GLU A 41 -19.21 41.31 -15.11
CA GLU A 41 -18.28 42.11 -14.34
C GLU A 41 -18.87 42.60 -13.01
N ARG A 42 -17.93 42.73 -12.05
CA ARG A 42 -17.74 43.87 -11.14
C ARG A 42 -18.73 44.15 -10.01
N GLN A 43 -18.08 44.21 -8.84
CA GLN A 43 -18.22 45.17 -7.75
C GLN A 43 -19.31 44.94 -6.68
N ILE A 44 -18.77 44.92 -5.45
CA ILE A 44 -19.25 45.43 -4.15
C ILE A 44 -18.94 44.31 -3.13
N GLY A 45 -18.20 44.47 -2.05
CA GLY A 45 -17.61 45.62 -1.38
C GLY A 45 -16.97 45.06 -0.09
N ALA A 46 -16.01 45.80 0.45
CA ALA A 46 -15.29 45.46 1.66
C ALA A 46 -16.22 45.21 2.86
N LYS A 47 -15.94 44.14 3.62
CA LYS A 47 -16.12 44.09 5.07
C LYS A 47 -15.26 42.98 5.66
N ASP A 48 -14.33 43.42 6.50
CA ASP A 48 -13.52 42.60 7.39
C ASP A 48 -14.43 41.84 8.38
N ASP A 49 -14.16 40.56 8.64
CA ASP A 49 -13.66 40.13 9.95
C ASP A 49 -13.56 38.59 10.07
N GLU A 50 -12.50 38.20 10.77
CA GLU A 50 -12.36 37.03 11.64
C GLU A 50 -12.23 35.61 11.07
N SER A 51 -11.01 35.11 11.27
CA SER A 51 -10.73 33.80 11.87
C SER A 51 -11.05 32.56 11.02
N ASN A 52 -10.09 32.22 10.16
CA ASN A 52 -9.78 30.82 9.94
C ASN A 52 -8.26 30.61 9.81
N SER A 53 -7.56 30.98 10.88
CA SER A 53 -6.16 30.58 11.11
C SER A 53 -6.14 29.08 11.39
N ARG A 54 -6.15 28.29 10.32
CA ARG A 54 -5.77 26.87 10.39
C ARG A 54 -4.31 26.84 10.83
N ALA A 55 -4.09 26.51 12.10
CA ALA A 55 -2.77 26.46 12.69
C ALA A 55 -1.83 25.63 11.78
N PRO A 56 -0.69 26.18 11.35
CA PRO A 56 0.32 25.39 10.68
C PRO A 56 0.77 24.30 11.67
N LEU A 57 0.74 23.05 11.22
CA LEU A 57 1.39 21.95 11.94
C LEU A 57 2.84 22.37 12.25
N PRO A 58 3.39 22.05 13.44
CA PRO A 58 4.74 22.46 13.79
C PRO A 58 5.73 21.70 12.91
N ILE A 59 6.17 22.35 11.82
CA ILE A 59 7.31 21.94 11.01
C ILE A 59 8.56 22.35 11.82
N GLY A 60 8.86 21.56 12.85
CA GLY A 60 9.98 21.79 13.76
C GLY A 60 11.02 20.66 13.80
N GLY A 61 10.84 19.62 12.98
CA GLY A 61 11.86 18.59 12.77
C GLY A 61 12.57 18.84 11.45
N THR A 62 13.86 19.20 11.50
CA THR A 62 14.74 19.01 10.34
C THR A 62 14.75 17.53 9.99
N LEU A 63 14.04 17.14 8.93
CA LEU A 63 14.17 15.79 8.38
C LEU A 63 15.65 15.59 8.01
N PRO A 64 16.30 14.50 8.46
CA PRO A 64 17.69 14.26 8.12
C PRO A 64 17.85 14.24 6.60
N SER A 65 18.69 15.13 6.09
CA SER A 65 19.17 15.06 4.72
C SER A 65 19.98 13.78 4.58
N HIS A 66 19.63 12.89 3.65
CA HIS A 66 20.43 11.71 3.31
C HIS A 66 21.70 12.16 2.56
N ASN A 67 22.61 12.80 3.28
CA ASN A 67 23.99 12.95 2.86
C ASN A 67 24.72 11.64 3.19
N ASN A 68 25.66 11.24 2.33
CA ASN A 68 26.36 9.94 2.27
C ASN A 68 27.17 9.53 3.53
N SER A 69 26.96 10.17 4.70
CA SER A 69 27.50 9.72 5.97
C SER A 69 26.77 8.48 6.45
N GLN A 70 27.52 7.41 6.71
CA GLN A 70 27.06 6.16 7.30
C GLN A 70 26.18 6.45 8.53
N ILE A 71 24.90 6.04 8.47
CA ILE A 71 23.94 6.24 9.56
C ILE A 71 24.40 5.37 10.74
N ASP A 72 24.37 5.91 11.97
CA ASP A 72 24.69 5.14 13.17
C ASP A 72 23.64 4.01 13.36
N PRO A 73 24.03 2.73 13.53
CA PRO A 73 23.10 1.63 13.83
C PRO A 73 22.14 1.93 14.98
N SER A 74 22.56 2.71 15.98
CA SER A 74 21.72 3.11 17.12
C SER A 74 20.47 3.91 16.71
N TYR A 75 20.49 4.53 15.52
CA TYR A 75 19.34 5.19 14.90
C TYR A 75 18.16 4.22 14.71
N PHE A 76 18.43 2.96 14.34
CA PHE A 76 17.41 1.95 14.04
C PHE A 76 16.85 1.25 15.28
N LEU A 77 17.48 1.45 16.43
CA LEU A 77 17.06 0.85 17.70
C LEU A 77 16.13 1.74 18.53
N LYS A 78 15.83 2.95 18.05
CA LYS A 78 14.99 3.95 18.75
C LYS A 78 13.70 4.18 17.98
N GLY A 79 12.58 4.37 18.69
CA GLY A 79 11.32 4.79 18.09
C GLY A 79 11.43 6.18 17.44
N ARG A 80 10.89 6.34 16.22
CA ARG A 80 10.94 7.59 15.44
C ARG A 80 9.54 8.04 15.01
N PRO A 81 8.64 8.33 15.97
CA PRO A 81 7.22 8.57 15.68
C PRO A 81 6.96 9.84 14.84
N ASN A 82 7.88 10.80 14.84
CA ASN A 82 7.72 12.09 14.15
C ASN A 82 8.45 12.18 12.80
N GLU A 83 9.28 11.18 12.46
CA GLU A 83 10.10 11.20 11.24
C GLU A 83 9.53 10.26 10.17
N ALA A 84 8.86 9.17 10.58
CA ALA A 84 8.35 8.17 9.67
C ALA A 84 7.00 8.57 9.06
N VAL A 85 6.81 8.25 7.78
CA VAL A 85 5.49 8.28 7.15
C VAL A 85 4.68 7.17 7.80
N HIS A 86 3.64 7.52 8.54
CA HIS A 86 2.72 6.53 9.08
C HIS A 86 1.89 5.93 7.95
N LEU A 87 2.42 4.91 7.28
CA LEU A 87 1.68 4.14 6.30
C LEU A 87 0.70 3.25 7.08
N GLY A 88 -0.58 3.61 7.05
CA GLY A 88 -1.65 2.79 7.65
C GLY A 88 -2.16 3.22 9.02
N THR A 89 -1.89 4.44 9.50
CA THR A 89 -2.64 5.01 10.63
C THR A 89 -3.11 6.43 10.31
N ARG A 90 -4.37 6.57 9.91
CA ARG A 90 -5.14 7.74 10.31
C ARG A 90 -5.55 7.46 11.75
N PRO A 91 -5.04 8.17 12.77
CA PRO A 91 -5.63 8.06 14.08
C PRO A 91 -6.99 8.74 13.99
N GLU A 92 -8.05 7.98 13.70
CA GLU A 92 -9.38 8.42 14.09
C GLU A 92 -9.34 8.63 15.61
N PRO A 93 -9.88 9.72 16.16
CA PRO A 93 -9.97 9.89 17.61
C PRO A 93 -10.78 8.71 18.17
N GLY A 94 -10.11 7.78 18.87
CA GLY A 94 -10.69 6.50 19.32
C GLY A 94 -10.17 5.25 18.61
N SER A 95 -9.22 5.36 17.68
CA SER A 95 -8.48 4.21 17.14
C SER A 95 -7.65 3.55 18.24
N MET A 96 -8.01 2.30 18.55
CA MET A 96 -7.34 1.50 19.58
C MET A 96 -5.87 1.30 19.21
N ALA A 97 -4.99 1.29 20.21
CA ALA A 97 -3.63 0.83 20.06
C ALA A 97 -3.62 -0.54 19.35
N LEU A 98 -2.63 -0.82 18.50
CA LEU A 98 -2.47 -2.16 17.92
C LEU A 98 -2.44 -3.19 19.06
N GLU A 99 -3.55 -3.88 19.31
CA GLU A 99 -3.55 -5.10 20.08
C GLU A 99 -2.99 -6.19 19.16
N LEU A 100 -1.73 -6.59 19.41
CA LEU A 100 -1.08 -7.61 18.61
C LEU A 100 -1.54 -9.00 19.08
N PRO A 101 -2.09 -9.85 18.20
CA PRO A 101 -2.35 -11.24 18.54
C PRO A 101 -1.03 -12.03 18.65
N ALA A 102 -1.09 -13.20 19.28
CA ALA A 102 0.05 -14.12 19.40
C ALA A 102 0.66 -14.47 18.03
N ALA A 103 1.98 -14.62 17.99
CA ALA A 103 2.71 -14.93 16.76
C ALA A 103 2.24 -16.28 16.15
N PRO A 104 2.09 -16.38 14.82
CA PRO A 104 1.61 -17.61 14.17
C PRO A 104 2.61 -18.78 14.30
N GLU A 105 2.09 -20.01 14.45
CA GLU A 105 2.88 -21.25 14.60
C GLU A 105 3.74 -21.62 13.38
N LYS A 106 3.37 -21.17 12.17
CA LYS A 106 4.19 -21.30 10.97
C LYS A 106 4.57 -19.93 10.45
N LYS A 107 5.88 -19.68 10.40
CA LYS A 107 6.44 -18.45 9.87
C LYS A 107 6.19 -18.37 8.37
N ARG A 108 5.29 -17.49 7.97
CA ARG A 108 5.05 -17.17 6.57
C ARG A 108 5.33 -15.68 6.39
N TYR A 109 6.35 -15.39 5.60
CA TYR A 109 6.66 -14.04 5.22
C TYR A 109 5.69 -13.55 4.14
N PRO A 110 5.41 -12.24 4.11
CA PRO A 110 4.47 -11.70 3.15
C PRO A 110 5.07 -11.68 1.73
N GLY A 111 4.22 -11.99 0.76
CA GLY A 111 4.48 -11.83 -0.67
C GLY A 111 5.07 -13.05 -1.37
N GLU A 112 5.01 -13.05 -2.69
CA GLU A 112 5.63 -14.08 -3.53
C GLU A 112 7.12 -13.74 -3.70
N LEU A 113 7.98 -14.45 -2.96
CA LEU A 113 9.42 -14.20 -2.93
C LEU A 113 10.18 -14.89 -4.08
N GLU A 114 9.57 -15.89 -4.71
CA GLU A 114 10.21 -16.64 -5.80
C GLU A 114 9.99 -15.93 -7.14
N ALA A 115 11.08 -15.83 -7.92
CA ALA A 115 11.03 -15.32 -9.28
C ALA A 115 10.74 -16.45 -10.26
N ARG A 116 9.77 -16.24 -11.14
CA ARG A 116 9.39 -17.17 -12.21
C ARG A 116 10.05 -16.83 -13.55
N THR A 117 10.63 -15.64 -13.66
CA THR A 117 11.42 -15.19 -14.81
C THR A 117 12.66 -14.40 -14.34
N PRO A 118 13.70 -14.25 -15.18
CA PRO A 118 14.86 -13.41 -14.85
C PRO A 118 14.49 -11.94 -14.62
N GLU A 119 13.54 -11.40 -15.40
CA GLU A 119 13.08 -10.01 -15.24
C GLU A 119 12.37 -9.81 -13.90
N GLU A 120 11.60 -10.81 -13.47
CA GLU A 120 10.96 -10.80 -12.16
C GLU A 120 11.99 -10.87 -11.02
N ALA A 121 13.08 -11.63 -11.19
CA ALA A 121 14.18 -11.66 -10.23
C ALA A 121 14.80 -10.27 -10.03
N VAL A 122 15.16 -9.59 -11.13
CA VAL A 122 15.70 -8.23 -11.10
C VAL A 122 14.69 -7.24 -10.52
N TRP A 123 13.41 -7.40 -10.85
CA TRP A 123 12.35 -6.55 -10.30
C TRP A 123 12.20 -6.73 -8.79
N LEU A 124 12.21 -7.96 -8.28
CA LEU A 124 12.12 -8.26 -6.85
C LEU A 124 13.28 -7.63 -6.08
N ASP A 125 14.51 -7.75 -6.61
CA ASP A 125 15.70 -7.19 -5.98
C ASP A 125 15.63 -5.65 -5.92
N ARG A 126 15.24 -5.01 -7.03
CA ARG A 126 15.05 -3.54 -7.09
C ARG A 126 13.98 -3.02 -6.13
N HIS A 127 12.95 -3.82 -5.88
CA HIS A 127 11.82 -3.46 -5.01
C HIS A 127 11.98 -3.93 -3.56
N GLY A 128 13.20 -4.33 -3.18
CA GLY A 128 13.56 -4.60 -1.80
C GLY A 128 12.95 -5.89 -1.25
N TYR A 129 12.63 -6.86 -2.11
CA TYR A 129 12.23 -8.20 -1.67
C TYR A 129 13.46 -9.00 -1.23
N PRO A 130 13.46 -9.60 -0.04
CA PRO A 130 14.47 -10.56 0.35
C PRO A 130 14.18 -11.95 -0.22
N THR A 131 15.22 -12.77 -0.43
CA THR A 131 15.07 -14.22 -0.67
C THR A 131 14.67 -14.96 0.60
N GLN A 132 14.17 -16.18 0.46
CA GLN A 132 13.86 -17.00 1.63
C GLN A 132 15.13 -17.31 2.45
N GLU A 133 16.24 -17.62 1.79
CA GLU A 133 17.54 -17.84 2.45
C GLU A 133 18.02 -16.59 3.19
N GLU A 134 17.87 -15.40 2.59
CA GLU A 134 18.18 -14.14 3.26
C GLU A 134 17.28 -13.91 4.48
N LEU A 135 15.99 -14.17 4.37
CA LEU A 135 15.06 -14.03 5.50
C LEU A 135 15.42 -14.95 6.67
N ASP A 136 15.77 -16.20 6.37
CA ASP A 136 16.17 -17.18 7.37
C ASP A 136 17.48 -16.76 8.06
N SER A 137 18.44 -16.26 7.29
CA SER A 137 19.70 -15.71 7.81
C SER A 137 19.48 -14.45 8.66
N LEU A 138 18.70 -13.49 8.16
CA LEU A 138 18.40 -12.22 8.85
C LEU A 138 17.60 -12.47 10.12
N ASP A 139 16.71 -13.45 10.14
CA ASP A 139 15.95 -13.74 11.36
C ASP A 139 16.81 -14.29 12.49
N ALA A 140 17.87 -15.03 12.17
CA ALA A 140 18.81 -15.54 13.15
C ALA A 140 19.67 -14.43 13.80
N MET A 141 19.81 -13.28 13.15
CA MET A 141 20.63 -12.16 13.63
C MET A 141 20.00 -11.42 14.81
N THR A 142 20.81 -10.84 15.67
CA THR A 142 20.38 -9.93 16.74
C THR A 142 19.82 -8.62 16.18
N GLU A 143 19.09 -7.85 17.00
CA GLU A 143 18.61 -6.51 16.59
C GLU A 143 19.77 -5.58 16.23
N MET A 144 20.92 -5.69 16.92
CA MET A 144 22.10 -4.87 16.63
C MET A 144 22.70 -5.23 15.26
N GLU A 145 22.88 -6.51 14.96
CA GLU A 145 23.40 -6.95 13.65
C GLU A 145 22.47 -6.53 12.50
N LEU A 146 21.15 -6.61 12.71
CA LEU A 146 20.17 -6.12 11.75
C LEU A 146 20.25 -4.59 11.59
N ALA A 147 20.42 -3.85 12.69
CA ALA A 147 20.59 -2.39 12.66
C ALA A 147 21.88 -1.98 11.94
N GLU A 148 22.97 -2.74 12.10
CA GLU A 148 24.23 -2.51 11.37
C GLU A 148 24.07 -2.71 9.86
N GLN A 149 23.30 -3.71 9.43
CA GLN A 149 23.02 -3.92 8.00
C GLN A 149 22.04 -2.87 7.45
N ALA A 150 21.02 -2.51 8.23
CA ALA A 150 20.11 -1.41 7.89
C ALA A 150 20.86 -0.07 7.72
N ALA A 151 21.84 0.21 8.59
CA ALA A 151 22.73 1.36 8.50
C ALA A 151 23.60 1.39 7.24
N ARG A 152 23.85 0.23 6.62
CA ARG A 152 24.53 0.10 5.31
C ARG A 152 23.57 0.19 4.12
N GLY A 153 22.27 0.39 4.38
CA GLY A 153 21.24 0.50 3.35
C GLY A 153 20.55 -0.80 2.98
N ASP A 154 20.75 -1.91 3.72
CA ASP A 154 20.01 -3.14 3.46
C ASP A 154 18.54 -3.00 3.91
N LEU A 155 17.66 -2.82 2.93
CA LEU A 155 16.23 -2.70 3.15
C LEU A 155 15.58 -3.97 3.70
N ALA A 156 16.12 -5.14 3.39
CA ALA A 156 15.63 -6.41 3.93
C ALA A 156 15.97 -6.51 5.42
N ALA A 157 17.21 -6.21 5.80
CA ALA A 157 17.61 -6.15 7.20
C ALA A 157 16.80 -5.11 7.99
N MET A 158 16.57 -3.92 7.41
CA MET A 158 15.74 -2.89 8.02
C MET A 158 14.30 -3.34 8.24
N GLY A 159 13.68 -4.00 7.25
CA GLY A 159 12.33 -4.52 7.42
C GLY A 159 12.26 -5.70 8.40
N MET A 160 13.27 -6.58 8.42
CA MET A 160 13.36 -7.68 9.38
C MET A 160 13.55 -7.18 10.82
N LEU A 161 14.37 -6.13 11.00
CA LEU A 161 14.50 -5.44 12.29
C LEU A 161 13.15 -4.94 12.76
N GLY A 162 12.41 -4.26 11.87
CA GLY A 162 11.08 -3.77 12.16
C GLY A 162 10.11 -4.89 12.55
N GLU A 163 10.08 -5.98 11.78
CA GLU A 163 9.26 -7.16 12.10
C GLU A 163 9.63 -7.76 13.46
N LYS A 164 10.94 -7.92 13.74
CA LYS A 164 11.44 -8.47 15.00
C LYS A 164 11.05 -7.61 16.19
N GLN A 165 11.18 -6.28 16.07
CA GLN A 165 10.77 -5.33 17.10
C GLN A 165 9.26 -5.39 17.37
N LEU A 166 8.43 -5.51 16.32
CA LEU A 166 6.98 -5.70 16.50
C LEU A 166 6.63 -7.00 17.22
N ARG A 167 7.33 -8.11 16.93
CA ARG A 167 7.15 -9.38 17.68
C ARG A 167 7.56 -9.27 19.15
N GLN A 168 8.42 -8.31 19.49
CA GLN A 168 8.84 -8.00 20.86
C GLN A 168 8.04 -6.85 21.48
N GLU A 169 6.89 -6.48 20.91
CA GLU A 169 6.00 -5.41 21.38
C GLU A 169 6.64 -4.01 21.38
N LYS A 170 7.78 -3.83 20.68
CA LYS A 170 8.40 -2.52 20.43
C LYS A 170 7.73 -1.85 19.24
N ILE A 171 6.47 -1.46 19.43
CA ILE A 171 5.56 -1.03 18.36
C ILE A 171 6.12 0.17 17.59
N VAL A 172 6.61 1.17 18.31
CA VAL A 172 7.04 2.45 17.71
C VAL A 172 8.32 2.25 16.88
N GLU A 173 9.31 1.54 17.42
CA GLU A 173 10.54 1.16 16.74
C GLU A 173 10.23 0.35 15.48
N GLY A 174 9.42 -0.70 15.65
CA GLY A 174 9.11 -1.64 14.59
C GLY A 174 8.41 -0.98 13.41
N GLN A 175 7.38 -0.18 13.69
CA GLN A 175 6.69 0.61 12.66
C GLN A 175 7.61 1.64 12.01
N SER A 176 8.46 2.32 12.79
CA SER A 176 9.39 3.32 12.25
C SER A 176 10.36 2.71 11.24
N ASN A 177 10.89 1.51 11.52
CA ASN A 177 11.81 0.82 10.61
C ASN A 177 11.12 0.30 9.35
N LEU A 178 9.92 -0.28 9.47
CA LEU A 178 9.16 -0.73 8.31
C LEU A 178 8.71 0.45 7.42
N ASN A 179 8.25 1.54 8.02
CA ASN A 179 7.87 2.76 7.29
C ASN A 179 9.09 3.37 6.59
N GLU A 180 10.27 3.39 7.23
CA GLU A 180 11.50 3.88 6.61
C GLU A 180 11.93 2.98 5.42
N ALA A 181 11.90 1.66 5.58
CA ALA A 181 12.22 0.73 4.49
C ALA A 181 11.24 0.90 3.31
N ALA A 182 9.94 1.07 3.58
CA ALA A 182 8.93 1.36 2.57
C ALA A 182 9.18 2.70 1.88
N MET A 183 9.52 3.73 2.67
CA MET A 183 9.89 5.06 2.19
C MET A 183 11.11 5.05 1.30
N LEU A 184 12.09 4.15 1.53
CA LEU A 184 13.27 3.99 0.70
C LEU A 184 13.00 3.17 -0.56
N GLY A 185 11.93 2.37 -0.58
CA GLY A 185 11.43 1.73 -1.80
C GLY A 185 10.98 0.28 -1.62
N SER A 186 11.15 -0.32 -0.44
CA SER A 186 10.82 -1.73 -0.20
C SER A 186 9.31 -1.97 -0.24
N ILE A 187 8.85 -2.70 -1.26
CA ILE A 187 7.46 -3.18 -1.30
C ILE A 187 7.25 -4.28 -0.26
N TRP A 188 8.26 -5.10 0.01
CA TRP A 188 8.19 -6.13 1.05
C TRP A 188 7.90 -5.55 2.44
N ALA A 189 8.48 -4.39 2.78
CA ALA A 189 8.17 -3.68 4.02
C ALA A 189 6.71 -3.19 4.09
N ILE A 190 6.16 -2.70 2.96
CA ILE A 190 4.73 -2.32 2.86
C ILE A 190 3.83 -3.52 3.14
N LEU A 191 4.13 -4.67 2.53
CA LEU A 191 3.37 -5.90 2.76
C LEU A 191 3.51 -6.41 4.19
N THR A 192 4.67 -6.26 4.81
CA THR A 192 4.91 -6.61 6.21
C THR A 192 4.08 -5.73 7.14
N LEU A 193 4.01 -4.42 6.91
CA LEU A 193 3.08 -3.53 7.63
C LEU A 193 1.63 -3.97 7.45
N ALA A 194 1.23 -4.34 6.22
CA ALA A 194 -0.13 -4.78 5.93
C ALA A 194 -0.52 -6.03 6.75
N ASP A 195 0.38 -7.02 6.81
CA ASP A 195 0.19 -8.23 7.62
C ASP A 195 0.04 -7.91 9.11
N TRP A 196 0.83 -6.98 9.64
CA TRP A 196 0.71 -6.55 11.04
C TRP A 196 -0.59 -5.81 11.32
N GLN A 197 -1.03 -4.92 10.42
CA GLN A 197 -2.33 -4.26 10.53
C GLN A 197 -3.48 -5.27 10.50
N LYS A 198 -3.42 -6.26 9.60
CA LYS A 198 -4.41 -7.33 9.51
C LYS A 198 -4.47 -8.14 10.80
N ARG A 199 -3.32 -8.54 11.35
CA ARG A 199 -3.22 -9.27 12.62
C ARG A 199 -3.83 -8.47 13.77
N GLY A 200 -3.57 -7.16 13.84
CA GLY A 200 -4.17 -6.26 14.82
C GLY A 200 -5.65 -5.92 14.58
N GLY A 201 -6.33 -6.57 13.62
CA GLY A 201 -7.74 -6.30 13.31
C GLY A 201 -8.00 -5.03 12.49
N ASN A 202 -6.96 -4.30 12.08
CA ASN A 202 -7.06 -3.09 11.27
C ASN A 202 -7.16 -3.44 9.77
N THR A 203 -8.27 -4.04 9.39
CA THR A 203 -8.49 -4.62 8.04
C THR A 203 -8.47 -3.59 6.92
N ILE A 204 -8.97 -2.37 7.16
CA ILE A 204 -8.93 -1.27 6.18
C ILE A 204 -7.50 -0.79 5.95
N ALA A 205 -6.74 -0.55 7.02
CA ALA A 205 -5.35 -0.14 6.91
C ALA A 205 -4.51 -1.22 6.19
N ALA A 206 -4.75 -2.50 6.51
CA ALA A 206 -4.13 -3.61 5.79
C ALA A 206 -4.48 -3.59 4.30
N LEU A 207 -5.75 -3.40 3.96
CA LEU A 207 -6.21 -3.32 2.57
C LEU A 207 -5.54 -2.17 1.80
N GLU A 208 -5.47 -0.97 2.41
CA GLU A 208 -4.81 0.19 1.82
C GLU A 208 -3.33 -0.07 1.55
N LEU A 209 -2.63 -0.74 2.47
CA LEU A 209 -1.22 -1.10 2.29
C LEU A 209 -1.02 -2.16 1.20
N TYR A 210 -1.88 -3.18 1.13
CA TYR A 210 -1.84 -4.15 0.02
C TYR A 210 -2.12 -3.48 -1.33
N GLN A 211 -3.06 -2.55 -1.39
CA GLN A 211 -3.33 -1.78 -2.61
C GLN A 211 -2.19 -0.81 -2.95
N LEU A 212 -1.49 -0.26 -1.96
CA LEU A 212 -0.30 0.54 -2.18
C LEU A 212 0.82 -0.31 -2.80
N ALA A 213 1.03 -1.55 -2.32
CA ALA A 213 1.96 -2.49 -2.94
C ALA A 213 1.55 -2.82 -4.40
N ALA A 214 0.25 -3.01 -4.65
CA ALA A 214 -0.28 -3.20 -6.01
C ALA A 214 -0.03 -1.99 -6.92
N LEU A 215 -0.28 -0.78 -6.41
CA LEU A 215 -0.02 0.48 -7.12
C LEU A 215 1.47 0.64 -7.43
N ARG A 216 2.35 0.12 -6.58
CA ARG A 216 3.79 0.06 -6.80
C ARG A 216 4.24 -1.04 -7.76
N GLY A 217 3.29 -1.80 -8.32
CA GLY A 217 3.51 -2.76 -9.38
C GLY A 217 3.51 -4.22 -8.95
N ASP A 218 3.38 -4.53 -7.65
CA ASP A 218 3.22 -5.91 -7.21
C ASP A 218 1.79 -6.41 -7.41
N TRP A 219 1.53 -7.02 -8.56
CA TRP A 219 0.23 -7.63 -8.83
C TRP A 219 0.06 -9.00 -8.17
N ALA A 220 1.15 -9.65 -7.71
CA ALA A 220 1.13 -11.04 -7.29
C ALA A 220 0.77 -11.20 -5.80
N SER A 221 1.35 -10.39 -4.92
CA SER A 221 1.13 -10.53 -3.47
C SER A 221 -0.23 -10.03 -2.98
N PRO A 222 -0.76 -8.88 -3.44
CA PRO A 222 -2.01 -8.32 -2.91
C PRO A 222 -3.25 -9.22 -3.10
N PRO A 223 -3.47 -9.88 -4.27
CA PRO A 223 -4.59 -10.81 -4.42
C PRO A 223 -4.53 -12.02 -3.48
N LEU A 224 -3.33 -12.55 -3.20
CA LEU A 224 -3.13 -13.65 -2.25
C LEU A 224 -3.58 -13.27 -0.84
N HIS A 225 -3.39 -12.01 -0.45
CA HIS A 225 -3.76 -11.52 0.88
C HIS A 225 -5.20 -11.03 0.98
N MET A 226 -5.78 -10.51 -0.10
CA MET A 226 -7.19 -10.11 -0.16
C MET A 226 -8.17 -11.30 -0.21
N GLN A 227 -7.74 -12.45 -0.71
CA GLN A 227 -8.56 -13.68 -0.72
C GLN A 227 -8.66 -14.36 0.65
N THR A 228 -7.76 -14.06 1.60
CA THR A 228 -7.61 -14.80 2.88
C THR A 228 -8.32 -14.13 4.07
N GLY A 229 -9.50 -13.53 3.87
CA GLY A 229 -10.40 -13.14 4.97
C GLY A 229 -10.85 -11.68 5.00
N LEU A 230 -10.05 -10.74 4.46
CA LEU A 230 -10.36 -9.30 4.52
C LEU A 230 -11.73 -8.95 3.92
N ARG A 231 -12.15 -9.64 2.84
CA ARG A 231 -13.46 -9.38 2.20
C ARG A 231 -14.67 -9.65 3.09
N LYS A 232 -14.55 -10.49 4.12
CA LYS A 232 -15.67 -10.79 5.04
C LYS A 232 -15.82 -9.75 6.13
N GLU A 233 -14.75 -9.01 6.41
CA GLU A 233 -14.63 -8.10 7.56
C GLU A 233 -14.80 -6.63 7.16
N ILE A 234 -14.67 -6.31 5.87
CA ILE A 234 -14.75 -4.94 5.34
C ILE A 234 -16.16 -4.64 4.82
N LYS A 235 -16.74 -3.51 5.24
CA LYS A 235 -18.05 -3.06 4.76
C LYS A 235 -17.92 -2.47 3.35
N THR A 236 -18.95 -2.64 2.53
CA THR A 236 -18.99 -2.10 1.14
C THR A 236 -18.71 -0.60 1.07
N ALA A 237 -19.19 0.18 2.05
CA ALA A 237 -18.95 1.61 2.11
C ALA A 237 -17.47 1.97 2.33
N GLU A 238 -16.73 1.15 3.06
CA GLU A 238 -15.30 1.37 3.34
C GLU A 238 -14.44 1.07 2.10
N LEU A 239 -14.84 0.10 1.27
CA LEU A 239 -14.20 -0.20 -0.01
C LEU A 239 -14.26 0.96 -1.01
N TYR A 240 -15.29 1.82 -0.92
CA TYR A 240 -15.49 2.92 -1.85
C TYR A 240 -14.40 3.99 -1.72
N PHE A 241 -13.92 4.23 -0.49
CA PHE A 241 -12.93 5.26 -0.21
C PHE A 241 -11.48 4.77 -0.33
N THR A 242 -11.26 3.45 -0.32
CA THR A 242 -9.91 2.86 -0.34
C THR A 242 -9.04 3.38 -1.50
N PRO A 243 -9.51 3.45 -2.76
CA PRO A 243 -8.67 3.95 -3.85
C PRO A 243 -8.17 5.39 -3.65
N GLY A 244 -9.03 6.27 -3.11
CA GLY A 244 -8.67 7.64 -2.79
C GLY A 244 -7.65 7.73 -1.66
N ASN A 245 -7.82 6.91 -0.61
CA ASN A 245 -6.88 6.84 0.51
C ASN A 245 -5.51 6.32 0.07
N VAL A 246 -5.47 5.30 -0.80
CA VAL A 246 -4.22 4.75 -1.36
C VAL A 246 -3.51 5.78 -2.22
N ALA A 247 -4.25 6.53 -3.06
CA ALA A 247 -3.67 7.62 -3.84
C ALA A 247 -3.06 8.71 -2.94
N MET A 248 -3.72 9.05 -1.84
CA MET A 248 -3.19 10.00 -0.84
C MET A 248 -1.96 9.47 -0.11
N LEU A 249 -1.95 8.19 0.29
CA LEU A 249 -0.77 7.54 0.88
C LEU A 249 0.42 7.60 -0.07
N TYR A 250 0.20 7.25 -1.34
CA TYR A 250 1.25 7.30 -2.36
C TYR A 250 1.74 8.74 -2.60
N ALA A 251 0.84 9.72 -2.73
CA ALA A 251 1.21 11.12 -2.91
C ALA A 251 2.01 11.67 -1.72
N ASN A 252 1.60 11.35 -0.48
CA ASN A 252 2.32 11.74 0.73
C ASN A 252 3.72 11.12 0.79
N MET A 253 3.85 9.84 0.44
CA MET A 253 5.13 9.14 0.33
C MET A 253 6.05 9.85 -0.66
N GLN A 254 5.56 10.18 -1.87
CA GLN A 254 6.34 10.90 -2.89
C GLN A 254 6.76 12.30 -2.44
N ARG A 255 5.85 13.05 -1.80
CA ARG A 255 6.15 14.37 -1.23
C ARG A 255 7.26 14.29 -0.18
N LEU A 256 7.20 13.31 0.72
CA LEU A 256 8.18 13.17 1.80
C LEU A 256 9.53 12.71 1.26
N ARG A 257 9.55 11.86 0.24
CA ARG A 257 10.78 11.54 -0.50
C ARG A 257 11.41 12.78 -1.12
N ALA A 258 10.62 13.62 -1.78
CA ALA A 258 11.11 14.87 -2.36
C ALA A 258 11.71 15.80 -1.31
N LEU A 259 11.06 15.94 -0.14
CA LEU A 259 11.59 16.73 0.99
C LEU A 259 12.91 16.17 1.55
N ARG A 260 13.16 14.87 1.42
CA ARG A 260 14.40 14.19 1.82
C ARG A 260 15.45 14.11 0.71
N GLY A 261 15.19 14.70 -0.46
CA GLY A 261 16.08 14.62 -1.63
C GLY A 261 16.14 13.24 -2.29
N LEU A 262 15.21 12.34 -1.96
CA LEU A 262 15.12 11.02 -2.57
C LEU A 262 14.40 11.11 -3.94
N PRO A 263 14.81 10.29 -4.94
CA PRO A 263 14.13 10.26 -6.23
C PRO A 263 12.67 9.80 -6.06
N PRO A 264 11.72 10.17 -6.93
CA PRO A 264 10.37 9.64 -6.86
C PRO A 264 10.37 8.12 -7.06
N LEU A 265 9.47 7.40 -6.38
CA LEU A 265 9.22 6.00 -6.70
C LEU A 265 8.39 5.93 -7.98
N GLY A 266 8.77 5.02 -8.88
CA GLY A 266 7.99 4.73 -10.07
C GLY A 266 6.88 3.72 -9.80
N ILE A 267 5.92 3.66 -10.72
CA ILE A 267 5.02 2.52 -10.87
C ILE A 267 5.69 1.59 -11.89
N ASP A 268 6.40 0.59 -11.38
CA ASP A 268 7.13 -0.40 -12.20
C ASP A 268 6.47 -1.75 -12.00
N THR A 269 5.76 -2.25 -13.01
CA THR A 269 4.93 -3.46 -12.88
C THR A 269 5.80 -4.71 -12.80
N ARG A 270 5.56 -5.56 -11.79
CA ARG A 270 6.22 -6.86 -11.62
C ARG A 270 6.08 -7.70 -12.90
N PRO A 271 7.19 -8.05 -13.57
CA PRO A 271 7.15 -8.91 -14.74
C PRO A 271 6.60 -10.30 -14.40
N ASN A 272 5.99 -10.93 -15.38
CA ASN A 272 5.42 -12.26 -15.34
C ASN A 272 5.46 -12.86 -16.75
N VAL A 273 5.03 -14.12 -16.85
CA VAL A 273 5.08 -14.87 -18.10
C VAL A 273 4.27 -14.25 -19.25
N PHE A 274 3.30 -13.39 -18.92
CA PHE A 274 2.39 -12.74 -19.88
C PHE A 274 2.77 -11.29 -20.23
N ASN A 275 3.52 -10.59 -19.36
CA ASN A 275 3.86 -9.17 -19.54
C ASN A 275 5.39 -8.91 -19.59
N ARG A 276 6.23 -9.95 -19.68
CA ARG A 276 7.68 -9.76 -19.80
C ARG A 276 8.10 -9.27 -21.20
N PRO A 277 9.06 -8.32 -21.28
CA PRO A 277 9.75 -8.01 -22.53
C PRO A 277 10.55 -9.24 -23.02
N GLY A 278 10.51 -9.56 -24.31
CA GLY A 278 11.44 -10.54 -24.91
C GLY A 278 11.01 -12.02 -24.94
N GLY A 279 9.97 -12.42 -24.21
CA GLY A 279 9.17 -13.64 -24.47
C GLY A 279 9.85 -15.02 -24.50
N GLY A 280 11.17 -15.15 -24.37
CA GLY A 280 11.90 -16.36 -24.78
C GLY A 280 12.33 -17.36 -23.69
N ASP A 281 12.58 -16.92 -22.45
CA ASP A 281 13.18 -17.80 -21.45
C ASP A 281 12.18 -18.79 -20.83
N PRO A 282 12.58 -20.02 -20.46
CA PRO A 282 11.66 -21.00 -19.88
C PRO A 282 11.03 -20.50 -18.56
N ILE A 283 9.85 -21.00 -18.23
CA ILE A 283 9.27 -20.76 -16.89
C ILE A 283 10.01 -21.65 -15.90
N GLY A 284 10.52 -21.09 -14.81
CA GLY A 284 11.27 -21.83 -13.79
C GLY A 284 11.51 -20.98 -12.55
N VAL A 285 12.08 -21.57 -11.49
CA VAL A 285 12.54 -20.79 -10.33
C VAL A 285 13.90 -20.19 -10.66
N TYR A 286 13.97 -18.87 -10.74
CA TYR A 286 15.20 -18.15 -11.08
C TYR A 286 15.95 -17.70 -9.83
N PRO A 287 17.27 -17.94 -9.76
CA PRO A 287 18.08 -17.48 -8.64
C PRO A 287 18.12 -15.95 -8.64
N ARG A 288 18.02 -15.37 -7.44
CA ARG A 288 18.19 -13.93 -7.23
C ARG A 288 19.59 -13.68 -6.72
N GLN A 289 20.35 -12.87 -7.45
CA GLN A 289 21.70 -12.47 -7.08
C GLN A 289 21.63 -11.02 -6.63
N ARG A 290 21.41 -10.77 -5.34
CA ARG A 290 21.66 -9.41 -4.82
C ARG A 290 23.14 -9.10 -5.01
N ALA A 291 23.43 -7.96 -5.64
CA ALA A 291 24.76 -7.40 -5.61
C ALA A 291 25.15 -7.18 -4.14
N LYS A 292 26.21 -7.87 -3.70
CA LYS A 292 26.81 -7.67 -2.37
C LYS A 292 27.52 -6.32 -2.31
#